data_AF-A0A838KGV4-F1
#
_entry.id   AF-A0A838KGV4-F1
#
_cell.length_a   1.000
_cell.length_b   1.000
_cell.length_c   1.000
_cell.angle_alpha   90.00
_cell.angle_beta   90.00
_cell.angle_gamma   90.00
#
_symmetry.space_group_name_H-M   'P 1'
#
loop_
_entity.id
_entity.type
_entity.pdbx_description
1 polymer ?
#
loop_
_entity_poly.entity_id
_entity_poly.type
_entity_poly.pdbx_seq_one_letter_code
_entity_poly.pdbx_strand_id
1 'polypeptide(L)' 'QLAETEDRIAASRRFYNANVRALNTRVESFPSNIVAGMFGFHQEEYFEVGDEQVRSAPPVDFG' A
#
# COMPACT_ATOMS: atom_id res chain seq x y z
N GLN A 1 -1.30 22.43 7.57
CA GLN A 1 -2.45 21.72 6.98
C GLN A 1 -2.03 20.78 5.86
N LEU A 2 -1.16 21.18 4.92
CA LEU A 2 -0.59 20.27 3.91
C LEU A 2 0.29 19.16 4.52
N ALA A 3 1.24 19.51 5.38
CA ALA A 3 2.13 18.53 6.04
C ALA A 3 1.36 17.44 6.82
N GLU A 4 0.30 17.81 7.55
CA GLU A 4 -0.55 16.85 8.26
C GLU A 4 -1.32 15.91 7.31
N THR A 5 -1.71 16.43 6.14
CA THR A 5 -2.37 15.63 5.10
C THR A 5 -1.38 14.65 4.46
N GLU A 6 -0.16 15.11 4.18
CA GLU A 6 0.93 14.29 3.63
C GLU A 6 1.36 13.19 4.62
N ASP A 7 1.48 13.52 5.91
CA ASP A 7 1.78 12.56 6.97
C ASP A 7 0.69 11.48 7.06
N ARG A 8 -0.59 11.88 6.96
CA ARG A 8 -1.70 10.93 6.94
C ARG A 8 -1.64 10.02 5.72
N ILE A 9 -1.37 10.55 4.53
CA ILE A 9 -1.23 9.76 3.30
C ILE A 9 -0.07 8.77 3.43
N ALA A 10 1.08 9.21 3.95
CA ALA A 10 2.24 8.35 4.18
C ALA A 10 1.94 7.25 5.21
N ALA A 11 1.21 7.56 6.28
CA ALA A 11 0.78 6.59 7.28
C ALA A 11 -0.18 5.55 6.69
N SER A 12 -1.21 5.98 5.95
CA SER A 12 -2.16 5.10 5.26
C SER A 12 -1.45 4.15 4.30
N ARG A 13 -0.45 4.63 3.55
CA ARG A 13 0.36 3.79 2.66
C ARG A 13 1.12 2.71 3.41
N ARG A 14 1.81 3.07 4.49
CA ARG A 14 2.56 2.09 5.31
C ARG A 14 1.62 1.02 5.86
N PHE A 15 0.44 1.43 6.31
CA PHE A 15 -0.57 0.50 6.84
C PHE A 15 -1.09 -0.46 5.76
N TYR A 16 -1.44 0.06 4.58
CA TYR A 16 -1.85 -0.78 3.45
C TYR A 16 -0.76 -1.80 3.08
N ASN A 17 0.48 -1.34 2.90
CA ASN A 17 1.60 -2.23 2.53
C ASN A 17 1.90 -3.27 3.61
N ALA A 18 1.74 -2.93 4.89
CA ALA A 18 1.89 -3.89 5.98
C ALA A 18 0.83 -5.01 5.92
N ASN A 19 -0.42 -4.65 5.62
CA ASN A 19 -1.51 -5.62 5.49
C ASN A 19 -1.34 -6.51 4.26
N VAL A 20 -0.99 -5.92 3.11
CA VAL A 20 -0.67 -6.66 1.88
C VAL A 20 0.45 -7.65 2.12
N ARG A 21 1.55 -7.22 2.78
CA ARG A 21 2.64 -8.13 3.15
C ARG A 21 2.13 -9.31 3.97
N ALA A 22 1.36 -9.03 5.01
CA ALA A 22 0.85 -10.05 5.90
C ALA A 22 -0.15 -10.99 5.22
N LEU A 23 -0.92 -10.50 4.23
CA LEU A 23 -1.77 -11.33 3.38
C LEU A 23 -0.91 -12.23 2.49
N ASN A 24 0.02 -11.66 1.72
CA ASN A 24 0.85 -12.39 0.77
C ASN A 24 1.65 -13.49 1.48
N THR A 25 2.26 -13.16 2.63
CA THR A 25 2.95 -14.16 3.47
C THR A 25 2.02 -15.30 3.88
N ARG A 26 0.76 -15.03 4.26
CA ARG A 26 -0.19 -16.08 4.63
C ARG A 26 -0.67 -16.90 3.44
N VAL A 27 -0.85 -16.27 2.28
CA VAL A 27 -1.20 -16.97 1.03
C VAL A 27 -0.10 -17.93 0.61
N GLU A 28 1.17 -17.64 0.92
CA GLU A 28 2.29 -18.53 0.61
C GLU A 28 2.65 -19.54 1.73
N SER A 29 2.32 -19.22 2.99
CA SER A 29 2.74 -20.03 4.14
C SER A 29 1.81 -21.21 4.40
N PHE A 30 2.39 -22.37 4.70
CA PHE A 30 1.63 -23.53 5.19
C PHE A 30 1.17 -23.30 6.64
N PRO A 31 -0.07 -23.67 7.03
CA PRO A 31 -1.11 -24.32 6.22
C PRO A 31 -2.07 -23.35 5.50
N SER A 32 -1.89 -22.03 5.70
CA SER A 32 -2.78 -21.00 5.17
C SER A 32 -2.87 -20.98 3.64
N ASN A 33 -1.82 -21.39 2.93
CA ASN A 33 -1.79 -21.52 1.47
C ASN A 33 -2.81 -22.54 0.91
N ILE A 34 -3.16 -23.58 1.66
CA ILE A 34 -4.18 -24.56 1.26
C ILE A 34 -5.56 -23.90 1.30
N VAL A 35 -5.88 -23.22 2.40
CA VAL A 35 -7.13 -22.46 2.54
C VAL A 35 -7.17 -21.35 1.49
N ALA A 36 -6.05 -20.68 1.23
CA ALA A 36 -5.94 -19.67 0.20
C ALA A 36 -6.29 -20.23 -1.18
N GLY A 37 -5.73 -21.38 -1.56
CA GLY A 37 -6.07 -22.06 -2.83
C GLY A 37 -7.52 -22.52 -2.91
N MET A 38 -8.09 -23.04 -1.81
CA MET A 38 -9.49 -23.51 -1.77
C MET A 38 -10.51 -22.38 -1.90
N PHE A 39 -10.21 -21.19 -1.35
CA PHE A 39 -11.12 -20.05 -1.33
C PHE A 39 -10.73 -18.93 -2.32
N GLY A 40 -9.70 -19.12 -3.14
CA GLY A 40 -9.27 -18.17 -4.17
C GLY A 40 -8.58 -16.91 -3.63
N PHE A 41 -7.91 -16.99 -2.48
CA PHE A 41 -7.07 -15.89 -2.00
C PHE A 41 -5.75 -15.87 -2.77
N HIS A 42 -5.41 -14.70 -3.30
CA HIS A 42 -4.20 -14.46 -4.07
C HIS A 42 -3.35 -13.38 -3.40
N GLN A 43 -2.10 -13.25 -3.87
CA GLN A 43 -1.25 -12.15 -3.46
C GLN A 43 -1.78 -10.84 -4.04
N GLU A 44 -1.67 -9.79 -3.25
CA GLU A 44 -2.02 -8.43 -3.64
C GLU A 44 -0.75 -7.61 -3.90
N GLU A 45 -0.85 -6.61 -4.77
CA GLU A 45 0.27 -5.70 -5.06
C GLU A 45 0.45 -4.67 -3.95
N TYR A 46 1.71 -4.28 -3.71
CA TYR A 46 2.00 -3.18 -2.80
C TYR A 46 1.59 -1.85 -3.41
N PHE A 47 1.14 -0.92 -2.57
CA PHE A 47 0.98 0.46 -2.98
C PHE A 47 2.35 1.12 -2.99
N GLU A 48 2.97 1.09 -4.17
CA GLU A 48 4.21 1.80 -4.47
C GLU A 48 3.88 3.09 -5.22
N VAL A 49 4.56 4.18 -4.88
CA VAL A 49 4.55 5.36 -5.74
C VAL A 49 5.61 5.13 -6.79
N GLY A 50 5.20 4.52 -7.89
CA GLY A 50 6.03 4.36 -9.08
C GLY A 50 6.34 5.69 -9.78
N ASP A 51 5.56 6.74 -9.51
CA ASP A 51 5.78 8.06 -10.09
C ASP A 51 6.51 8.99 -9.13
N GLU A 52 7.81 9.14 -9.38
CA GLU A 52 8.63 10.23 -8.85
C GLU A 52 7.99 11.62 -9.12
N GLN A 53 7.10 11.70 -10.11
CA GLN A 53 6.29 12.86 -10.47
C GLN A 53 5.26 13.26 -9.39
N VAL A 54 4.75 12.32 -8.58
CA VAL A 54 3.78 12.62 -7.51
C VAL A 54 4.44 13.31 -6.31
N ARG A 55 5.79 13.27 -6.21
CA ARG A 55 6.53 14.08 -5.23
C ARG A 55 6.70 15.54 -5.66
N SER A 56 6.43 15.89 -6.91
CA SER A 56 6.53 17.27 -7.33
C SER A 56 5.35 18.04 -6.75
N ALA A 57 5.62 18.87 -5.73
CA ALA A 57 4.62 19.76 -5.16
C ALA A 57 3.96 20.56 -6.31
N PRO A 58 2.62 20.69 -6.34
CA PRO A 58 1.96 21.48 -7.36
C PRO A 58 2.45 22.93 -7.29
N PRO A 59 2.67 23.61 -8.44
CA PRO A 59 3.07 25.01 -8.44
C PRO A 59 1.95 25.84 -7.79
N VAL A 60 2.27 26.52 -6.69
CA VAL A 60 1.33 27.38 -5.98
C VAL A 60 1.40 28.77 -6.62
N ASP A 61 0.33 29.15 -7.32
CA ASP A 61 0.14 30.52 -7.83
C ASP A 61 -0.63 31.34 -6.79
N PHE A 62 -0.07 32.49 -6.41
CA PHE A 62 -0.62 33.41 -5.40
C PHE A 62 -1.14 34.72 -6.02
N GLY A 63 -1.49 34.71 -7.32
CA GLY A 63 -2.02 35.86 -8.06
C GLY A 63 -3.12 36.64 -7.34
#